data_AF-A0A2E7BF22-F1
#
_entry.id   AF-A0A2E7BF22-F1
#
_cell.length_a   1.000
_cell.length_b   1.000
_cell.length_c   1.000
_cell.angle_alpha   90.00
_cell.angle_beta   90.00
_cell.angle_gamma   90.00
#
_symmetry.space_group_name_H-M   'P 1'
#
loop_
_entity.id
_entity.type
_entity.pdbx_description
1 polymer ?
#
loop_
_entity_poly.entity_id
_entity_poly.type
_entity_poly.pdbx_seq_one_letter_code
_entity_poly.pdbx_strand_id
1 'polypeptide(L)'
;MVSVAPSQTLADCKGLSVRATGGIGAALKTIGAVPTSMSASEVRQALDSCVVKAVAFAPHAHMSFGTVETGKWWTTNLNPGTVNCPVVANTDALKSLSAAHRGAPFGSIDEALDRYIASYNDKTMDRWGP
;
A
#
# COMPACT_ATOMS: atom_id res chain seq x y z
N MET A 1 4.10 6.21 -6.34
CA MET A 1 3.02 5.72 -7.23
C MET A 1 3.69 5.11 -8.45
N VAL A 2 3.30 3.91 -8.86
CA VAL A 2 3.82 3.25 -10.07
C VAL A 2 2.84 3.44 -11.21
N SER A 3 3.32 3.78 -12.40
CA SER A 3 2.46 4.05 -13.56
C SER A 3 3.07 3.59 -14.89
N VAL A 4 2.22 3.38 -15.89
CA VAL A 4 2.65 3.00 -17.26
C VAL A 4 3.13 4.21 -18.09
N ALA A 5 2.79 5.43 -17.66
CA ALA A 5 3.20 6.70 -18.25
C ALA A 5 3.62 7.69 -17.15
N PRO A 6 4.54 8.63 -17.42
CA PRO A 6 5.00 9.57 -16.41
C PRO A 6 3.94 10.61 -16.07
N SER A 7 3.87 11.00 -14.79
CA SER A 7 3.15 12.18 -14.33
C SER A 7 4.17 13.07 -13.62
N GLN A 8 4.55 14.18 -14.26
CA GLN A 8 5.58 15.09 -13.77
C GLN A 8 4.99 16.25 -12.97
N THR A 9 3.74 16.60 -13.26
CA THR A 9 2.98 17.67 -12.59
C THR A 9 1.66 17.13 -12.06
N LEU A 10 1.04 17.86 -11.13
CA LEU A 10 -0.30 17.52 -10.64
C LEU A 10 -1.36 17.57 -11.75
N ALA A 11 -1.17 18.40 -12.78
CA ALA A 11 -2.09 18.49 -13.91
C ALA A 11 -2.12 17.20 -14.73
N ASP A 12 -1.02 16.45 -14.78
CA ASP A 12 -0.92 15.16 -15.48
C ASP A 12 -1.76 14.07 -14.82
N CYS A 13 -2.17 14.27 -13.55
CA CYS A 13 -3.07 13.37 -12.84
C CYS A 13 -4.53 13.54 -13.28
N LYS A 14 -4.89 14.60 -14.01
CA LYS A 14 -6.28 14.84 -14.42
C LYS A 14 -6.77 13.75 -15.38
N GLY A 15 -7.82 13.04 -14.98
CA GLY A 15 -8.37 11.91 -15.73
C GLY A 15 -7.53 10.62 -15.63
N LEU A 16 -6.46 10.61 -14.82
CA LEU A 16 -5.64 9.42 -14.62
C LEU A 16 -6.41 8.36 -13.85
N SER A 17 -6.69 7.21 -14.48
CA SER A 17 -7.24 6.05 -13.78
C SER A 17 -6.17 5.46 -12.85
N VAL A 18 -6.39 5.55 -11.56
CA VAL A 18 -5.42 5.14 -10.54
C VAL A 18 -6.05 4.17 -9.57
N ARG A 19 -5.43 3.01 -9.35
CA ARG A 19 -5.81 2.17 -8.22
C ARG A 19 -5.37 2.87 -6.94
N ALA A 20 -6.33 3.36 -6.18
CA ALA A 20 -6.11 4.06 -4.92
C ALA A 20 -7.30 3.85 -3.97
N THR A 21 -7.02 3.68 -2.68
CA THR A 21 -8.01 3.32 -1.66
C THR A 21 -8.05 4.33 -0.53
N GLY A 22 -9.19 4.43 0.15
CA GLY A 22 -9.34 5.25 1.36
C GLY A 22 -8.93 6.71 1.15
N GLY A 23 -8.20 7.26 2.12
CA GLY A 23 -7.73 8.65 2.09
C GLY A 23 -6.85 9.00 0.89
N ILE A 24 -6.03 8.06 0.41
CA ILE A 24 -5.19 8.27 -0.79
C ILE A 24 -6.08 8.50 -2.02
N GLY A 25 -7.14 7.69 -2.18
CA GLY A 25 -8.09 7.86 -3.27
C GLY A 25 -8.81 9.21 -3.20
N ALA A 26 -9.23 9.62 -1.98
CA ALA A 26 -9.84 10.92 -1.76
C ALA A 26 -8.89 12.07 -2.13
N ALA A 27 -7.62 12.00 -1.73
CA ALA A 27 -6.60 12.99 -2.07
C ALA A 27 -6.32 13.07 -3.58
N LEU A 28 -6.17 11.93 -4.26
CA LEU A 28 -5.93 11.92 -5.71
C LEU A 28 -7.13 12.46 -6.50
N LYS A 29 -8.35 12.28 -5.99
CA LYS A 29 -9.56 12.85 -6.61
C LYS A 29 -9.57 14.38 -6.60
N THR A 30 -8.98 15.04 -5.60
CA THR A 30 -8.97 16.53 -5.52
C THR A 30 -8.14 17.16 -6.63
N ILE A 31 -7.12 16.45 -7.12
CA ILE A 31 -6.29 16.87 -8.26
C ILE A 31 -6.82 16.31 -9.61
N GLY A 32 -8.04 15.77 -9.63
CA GLY A 32 -8.73 15.36 -10.84
C GLY A 32 -8.41 13.94 -11.33
N ALA A 33 -7.69 13.12 -10.56
CA ALA A 33 -7.53 11.71 -10.89
C ALA A 33 -8.84 10.94 -10.69
N VAL A 34 -8.92 9.76 -11.31
CA VAL A 34 -10.08 8.86 -11.24
C VAL A 34 -9.69 7.63 -10.42
N PRO A 35 -9.86 7.67 -9.08
CA PRO A 35 -9.49 6.54 -8.23
C PRO A 35 -10.44 5.36 -8.40
N THR A 36 -9.88 4.16 -8.55
CA THR A 36 -10.60 2.90 -8.58
C THR A 36 -10.18 2.03 -7.40
N SER A 37 -11.15 1.46 -6.69
CA SER A 37 -10.91 0.53 -5.58
C SER A 37 -11.06 -0.91 -6.06
N MET A 38 -10.09 -1.75 -5.72
CA MET A 38 -10.08 -3.20 -5.97
C MET A 38 -9.15 -3.90 -4.98
N SER A 39 -9.27 -5.23 -4.88
CA SER A 39 -8.39 -6.04 -4.03
C SER A 39 -6.96 -6.01 -4.57
N ALA A 40 -5.97 -6.23 -3.70
CA ALA A 40 -4.57 -6.14 -4.10
C ALA A 40 -4.16 -7.18 -5.15
N SER A 41 -4.77 -8.37 -5.10
CA SER A 41 -4.54 -9.48 -6.04
C SER A 41 -5.01 -9.18 -7.47
N GLU A 42 -5.97 -8.28 -7.66
CA GLU A 42 -6.49 -7.91 -8.98
C GLU A 42 -5.64 -6.81 -9.65
N VAL A 43 -4.79 -6.12 -8.87
CA VAL A 43 -4.12 -4.90 -9.32
C VAL A 43 -3.15 -5.15 -10.47
N ARG A 44 -2.42 -6.27 -10.45
CA ARG A 44 -1.49 -6.61 -11.52
C ARG A 44 -2.21 -6.75 -12.85
N GLN A 45 -3.26 -7.57 -12.89
CA GLN A 45 -4.07 -7.75 -14.08
C GLN A 45 -4.72 -6.43 -14.53
N ALA A 46 -5.22 -5.61 -13.60
CA ALA A 46 -5.83 -4.32 -13.92
C ALA A 46 -4.82 -3.32 -14.51
N LEU A 47 -3.55 -3.37 -14.08
CA LEU A 47 -2.48 -2.56 -14.64
C LEU A 47 -2.06 -3.08 -16.03
N ASP A 48 -1.89 -4.40 -16.18
CA ASP A 48 -1.50 -5.05 -17.43
C ASP A 48 -2.53 -4.82 -18.56
N SER A 49 -3.82 -4.87 -18.20
CA SER A 49 -4.93 -4.62 -19.12
C SER A 49 -5.28 -3.14 -19.30
N CYS A 50 -4.52 -2.23 -18.68
CA CYS A 50 -4.75 -0.78 -18.71
C CYS A 50 -6.11 -0.32 -18.16
N VAL A 51 -6.82 -1.15 -17.38
CA VAL A 51 -8.02 -0.75 -16.62
C VAL A 51 -7.67 0.40 -15.66
N VAL A 52 -6.51 0.29 -15.02
CA VAL A 52 -5.84 1.40 -14.33
C VAL A 52 -4.51 1.70 -15.00
N LYS A 53 -4.14 2.97 -15.06
CA LYS A 53 -2.85 3.43 -15.61
C LYS A 53 -1.80 3.70 -14.55
N ALA A 54 -2.22 3.77 -13.29
CA ALA A 54 -1.35 3.97 -12.14
C ALA A 54 -1.84 3.19 -10.92
N VAL A 55 -0.93 2.92 -10.00
CA VAL A 55 -1.18 2.22 -8.74
C VAL A 55 -0.53 3.00 -7.60
N ALA A 56 -1.32 3.31 -6.58
CA ALA A 56 -0.86 3.91 -5.34
C ALA A 56 -0.80 2.83 -4.24
N PHE A 57 0.32 2.11 -4.19
CA PHE A 57 0.67 1.21 -3.10
C PHE A 57 1.82 1.77 -2.27
N ALA A 58 2.00 1.19 -1.07
CA ALA A 58 3.26 1.30 -0.36
C ALA A 58 4.34 0.47 -1.10
N PRO A 59 5.64 0.83 -0.97
CA PRO A 59 6.73 0.17 -1.69
C PRO A 59 6.73 -1.36 -1.65
N HIS A 60 6.57 -1.96 -0.47
CA HIS A 60 6.55 -3.42 -0.32
C HIS A 60 5.44 -4.09 -1.15
N ALA A 61 4.24 -3.50 -1.20
CA ALA A 61 3.13 -4.04 -1.96
C ALA A 61 3.35 -3.93 -3.47
N HIS A 62 4.04 -2.88 -3.94
CA HIS A 62 4.43 -2.79 -5.34
C HIS A 62 5.31 -3.99 -5.76
N MET A 63 6.22 -4.41 -4.88
CA MET A 63 7.10 -5.57 -5.10
C MET A 63 6.35 -6.89 -4.96
N SER A 64 5.57 -7.08 -3.89
CA SER A 64 4.84 -8.32 -3.64
C SER A 64 3.80 -8.64 -4.71
N PHE A 65 3.14 -7.63 -5.27
CA PHE A 65 2.15 -7.81 -6.33
C PHE A 65 2.73 -7.60 -7.74
N GLY A 66 4.05 -7.45 -7.87
CA GLY A 66 4.75 -7.39 -9.16
C GLY A 66 4.36 -6.21 -10.05
N THR A 67 3.76 -5.14 -9.50
CA THR A 67 3.30 -3.99 -10.31
C THR A 67 4.45 -3.22 -10.97
N VAL A 68 5.67 -3.36 -10.44
CA VAL A 68 6.90 -2.79 -11.00
C VAL A 68 7.35 -3.46 -12.31
N GLU A 69 6.84 -4.65 -12.63
CA GLU A 69 7.16 -5.33 -13.90
C GLU A 69 6.44 -4.69 -15.09
N THR A 70 5.26 -4.11 -14.85
CA THR A 70 4.44 -3.47 -15.89
C THR A 70 4.56 -1.94 -15.84
N GLY A 71 4.65 -1.38 -14.63
CA GLY A 71 4.87 0.04 -14.45
C GLY A 71 6.26 0.45 -14.93
N LYS A 72 6.32 1.50 -15.75
CA LYS A 72 7.58 2.02 -16.31
C LYS A 72 8.11 3.22 -15.52
N TRP A 73 7.27 3.79 -14.66
CA TRP A 73 7.56 5.04 -13.96
C TRP A 73 7.22 4.92 -12.49
N TRP A 74 8.06 5.55 -11.67
CA TRP A 74 7.84 5.73 -10.25
C TRP A 74 7.77 7.23 -9.91
N THR A 75 6.58 7.70 -9.54
CA THR A 75 6.39 9.07 -9.04
C THR A 75 6.64 9.10 -7.53
N THR A 76 7.64 9.89 -7.12
CA THR A 76 7.98 10.21 -5.72
C THR A 76 7.42 11.59 -5.34
N ASN A 77 7.56 11.97 -4.05
CA ASN A 77 7.22 13.31 -3.50
C ASN A 77 5.76 13.78 -3.61
N LEU A 78 4.84 12.96 -4.14
CA LEU A 78 3.41 13.30 -4.18
C LEU A 78 2.75 13.22 -2.79
N ASN A 79 3.25 12.32 -1.93
CA ASN A 79 2.81 12.06 -0.56
C ASN A 79 1.28 12.24 -0.29
N PRO A 80 0.40 11.50 -0.98
CA PRO A 80 -1.06 11.65 -0.85
C PRO A 80 -1.62 11.09 0.48
N GLY A 81 -0.74 10.76 1.43
CA GLY A 81 -1.05 10.13 2.71
C GLY A 81 -0.72 8.63 2.76
N THR A 82 -1.11 8.01 3.89
CA THR A 82 -0.87 6.60 4.20
C THR A 82 -2.18 5.86 4.42
N VAL A 83 -2.25 4.59 4.02
CA VAL A 83 -3.31 3.67 4.43
C VAL A 83 -2.78 2.84 5.58
N ASN A 84 -3.50 2.81 6.70
CA ASN A 84 -3.17 1.94 7.82
C ASN A 84 -3.52 0.48 7.51
N CYS A 85 -2.60 -0.42 7.85
CA CYS A 85 -2.79 -1.88 7.78
C CYS A 85 -2.76 -2.46 9.21
N PRO A 86 -3.82 -2.26 10.01
CA PRO A 86 -3.81 -2.66 11.41
C PRO A 86 -3.90 -4.18 11.56
N VAL A 87 -3.21 -4.72 12.56
CA VAL A 87 -3.50 -6.05 13.10
C VAL A 87 -4.60 -5.89 14.15
N VAL A 88 -5.73 -6.55 13.93
CA VAL A 88 -6.87 -6.50 14.84
C VAL A 88 -7.18 -7.89 15.36
N ALA A 89 -7.67 -7.95 16.59
CA ALA A 89 -8.08 -9.20 17.23
C ALA A 89 -9.53 -9.09 17.69
N ASN A 90 -10.27 -10.20 17.57
CA ASN A 90 -11.64 -10.27 18.05
C ASN A 90 -11.67 -10.12 19.57
N THR A 91 -12.52 -9.22 20.06
CA THR A 91 -12.58 -8.87 21.49
C THR A 91 -13.04 -10.05 22.36
N ASP A 92 -14.02 -10.83 21.91
CA ASP A 92 -14.55 -11.95 22.68
C ASP A 92 -13.55 -13.10 22.75
N ALA A 93 -12.84 -13.37 21.65
CA ALA A 93 -11.73 -14.32 21.62
C ALA A 93 -10.59 -13.92 22.56
N LEU A 94 -10.22 -12.63 22.60
CA LEU A 94 -9.23 -12.13 23.58
C LEU A 94 -9.72 -12.28 25.03
N LYS A 95 -11.02 -12.08 25.27
CA LYS A 95 -11.64 -12.26 26.59
C LYS A 95 -11.76 -13.73 27.00
N SER A 96 -11.84 -14.68 26.06
CA SER A 96 -11.91 -16.11 26.34
C SER A 96 -10.55 -16.75 26.62
N LEU A 97 -9.43 -16.07 26.35
CA LEU A 97 -8.09 -16.57 26.68
C LEU A 97 -7.91 -16.73 28.20
N SER A 98 -7.23 -17.81 28.61
CA SER A 98 -6.79 -17.99 29.99
C SER A 98 -5.72 -16.94 30.36
N ALA A 99 -5.55 -16.69 31.66
CA ALA A 99 -4.56 -15.71 32.14
C ALA A 99 -3.13 -16.02 31.63
N ALA A 100 -2.76 -17.31 31.58
CA ALA A 100 -1.46 -17.75 31.07
C ALA A 100 -1.24 -17.41 29.58
N HIS A 101 -2.30 -17.38 28.76
CA HIS A 101 -2.19 -17.09 27.33
C HIS A 101 -2.50 -15.64 26.97
N ARG A 102 -3.13 -14.86 27.87
CA ARG A 102 -3.48 -13.46 27.61
C ARG A 102 -2.26 -12.55 27.53
N GLY A 103 -1.19 -12.84 28.27
CA GLY A 103 0.03 -12.02 28.29
C GLY A 103 0.84 -12.09 27.00
N ALA A 104 0.87 -13.26 26.34
CA ALA A 104 1.77 -13.50 25.21
C ALA A 104 1.51 -12.58 24.00
N PRO A 105 0.26 -12.39 23.51
CA PRO A 105 0.01 -11.51 22.36
C PRO A 105 0.43 -10.06 22.60
N PHE A 106 0.20 -9.52 23.80
CA PHE A 106 0.54 -8.14 24.14
C PHE A 106 2.04 -7.97 24.40
N GLY A 107 2.67 -8.94 25.07
CA GLY A 107 4.11 -8.93 25.30
C GLY A 107 4.95 -9.05 24.03
N SER A 108 4.40 -9.64 22.96
CA SER A 108 5.08 -9.77 21.67
C SER A 108 4.94 -8.55 20.75
N ILE A 109 4.18 -7.51 21.11
CA ILE A 109 3.88 -6.40 20.19
C ILE A 109 5.14 -5.63 19.81
N ASP A 110 5.94 -5.21 20.79
CA ASP A 110 7.13 -4.39 20.53
C ASP A 110 8.15 -5.15 19.70
N GLU A 111 8.45 -6.40 20.06
CA GLU A 111 9.35 -7.26 19.28
C GLU A 111 8.83 -7.49 17.85
N ALA A 112 7.53 -7.76 17.68
CA ALA A 112 6.95 -7.95 16.35
C ALA A 112 7.05 -6.68 15.49
N LEU A 113 6.85 -5.50 16.07
CA LEU A 113 6.98 -4.21 15.39
C LEU A 113 8.45 -3.93 15.02
N ASP A 114 9.40 -4.16 15.93
CA ASP A 114 10.83 -4.02 15.66
C ASP A 114 11.26 -4.92 14.50
N ARG A 115 10.83 -6.19 14.53
CA ARG A 115 11.11 -7.15 13.45
C ARG A 115 10.45 -6.75 12.13
N TYR A 116 9.22 -6.21 12.18
CA TYR A 116 8.53 -5.71 10.99
C TYR A 116 9.27 -4.51 10.37
N ILE A 117 9.66 -3.51 11.17
CA ILE A 117 10.38 -2.32 10.69
C ILE A 117 11.75 -2.69 10.12
N ALA A 118 12.51 -3.54 10.83
CA ALA A 118 13.80 -4.01 10.34
C ALA A 118 13.66 -4.75 9.01
N SER A 119 12.70 -5.68 8.90
CA SER A 119 12.43 -6.39 7.65
C SER A 119 11.99 -5.46 6.53
N TYR A 120 11.16 -4.47 6.83
CA TYR A 120 10.71 -3.47 5.86
C TYR A 120 11.89 -2.69 5.27
N ASN A 121 12.77 -2.18 6.12
CA ASN A 121 13.94 -1.43 5.67
C ASN A 121 14.89 -2.35 4.87
N ASP A 122 15.34 -3.44 5.47
CA ASP A 122 16.38 -4.31 4.88
C ASP A 122 15.91 -5.02 3.59
N LYS A 123 14.69 -5.57 3.59
CA LYS A 123 14.21 -6.44 2.49
C LYS A 123 13.45 -5.67 1.42
N THR A 124 12.92 -4.50 1.75
CA THR A 124 12.16 -3.67 0.80
C THR A 124 12.91 -2.41 0.42
N MET A 125 13.18 -1.52 1.37
CA MET A 125 13.69 -0.19 1.05
C MET A 125 15.14 -0.21 0.57
N ASP A 126 16.03 -0.95 1.24
CA ASP A 126 17.45 -1.04 0.84
C ASP A 126 17.62 -1.74 -0.50
N ARG A 127 16.72 -2.68 -0.81
CA ARG A 127 16.81 -3.50 -2.04
C ARG A 127 16.07 -2.89 -3.22
N TRP A 128 14.97 -2.19 -2.98
CA TRP A 128 14.03 -1.78 -4.03
C TRP A 128 13.44 -0.38 -3.82
N GLY A 129 13.93 0.38 -2.85
CA GLY A 129 13.52 1.77 -2.66
C GLY A 129 13.78 2.60 -3.93
N PRO A 130 12.86 3.52 -4.28
CA PRO A 130 13.07 4.46 -5.37
C PRO A 130 14.18 5.48 -5.07
#